data_AF-A0A141R9N6-F1
#
_entry.id   AF-A0A141R9N6-F1
#
_cell.length_a   1.000
_cell.length_b   1.000
_cell.length_c   1.000
_cell.angle_alpha   90.00
_cell.angle_beta   90.00
_cell.angle_gamma   90.00
#
_symmetry.space_group_name_H-M   'P 1'
#
loop_
_entity.id
_entity.type
_entity.pdbx_description
1 polymer ?
#
loop_
_entity_poly.entity_id
_entity_poly.type
_entity_poly.pdbx_seq_one_letter_code
_entity_poly.pdbx_strand_id
1 'polypeptide(L)' 'MAHIVTLNTPSREDWLTQLADVVTDPDELLRLLNIDADEKLLAGRSAKKLFALRVPR' A
#
# COMPACT_ATOMS: atom_id res chain seq x y z
N MET A 1 -12.79 -4.45 -25.20
CA MET A 1 -13.78 -4.43 -24.11
C MET A 1 -13.18 -5.18 -22.92
N ALA A 2 -13.10 -4.52 -21.76
CA ALA A 2 -12.72 -5.00 -20.42
C ALA A 2 -11.95 -6.34 -20.29
N HIS A 3 -10.62 -6.26 -20.23
CA HIS A 3 -9.78 -7.26 -19.56
C HIS A 3 -9.21 -6.64 -18.28
N ILE A 4 -9.02 -7.49 -17.26
CA ILE A 4 -8.22 -7.27 -16.04
C ILE A 4 -8.97 -6.61 -14.87
N VAL A 5 -10.04 -7.24 -14.40
CA VAL A 5 -10.15 -7.44 -12.95
C VAL A 5 -10.30 -8.94 -12.79
N THR A 6 -9.19 -9.65 -12.71
CA THR A 6 -9.20 -11.00 -12.17
C THR A 6 -9.67 -10.81 -10.74
N LEU A 7 -10.95 -11.12 -10.46
CA LEU A 7 -11.45 -11.28 -9.12
C LEU A 7 -10.65 -12.44 -8.52
N ASN A 8 -9.46 -12.10 -7.99
CA ASN A 8 -8.85 -12.86 -6.94
C ASN A 8 -9.98 -12.99 -5.94
N THR A 9 -10.50 -14.20 -5.76
CA THR A 9 -11.53 -14.46 -4.76
C THR A 9 -10.76 -14.97 -3.56
N PRO A 10 -10.08 -14.10 -2.79
CA PRO A 10 -9.52 -14.51 -1.51
C PRO A 10 -10.69 -15.09 -0.73
N SER A 11 -10.46 -16.19 -0.02
CA SER A 11 -11.49 -16.72 0.87
C SER A 11 -11.97 -15.58 1.78
N ARG A 12 -13.23 -15.58 2.23
CA ARG A 12 -13.75 -14.46 3.06
C ARG A 12 -12.97 -14.30 4.39
N GLU A 13 -11.99 -15.14 4.69
CA GLU A 13 -11.07 -14.96 5.81
C GLU A 13 -9.72 -14.36 5.38
N ASP A 14 -9.31 -14.50 4.11
CA ASP A 14 -8.03 -14.00 3.60
C ASP A 14 -7.97 -12.46 3.56
N TRP A 15 -9.11 -11.77 3.39
CA TRP A 15 -9.12 -10.30 3.45
C TRP A 15 -8.82 -9.78 4.87
N LEU A 16 -9.14 -10.54 5.93
CA LEU A 16 -8.75 -10.18 7.30
C LEU A 16 -7.24 -10.33 7.48
N THR A 17 -6.66 -11.38 6.93
CA THR A 17 -5.21 -11.59 6.92
C THR A 17 -4.50 -10.50 6.11
N GLN A 18 -5.05 -10.10 4.95
CA GLN A 18 -4.52 -8.99 4.15
C GLN A 18 -4.65 -7.64 4.85
N LEU A 19 -5.69 -7.43 5.66
CA LEU A 19 -5.82 -6.23 6.51
C LEU A 19 -4.92 -6.26 7.74
N ALA A 20 -4.50 -7.44 8.19
CA ALA A 20 -3.54 -7.58 9.28
C ALA A 20 -2.13 -7.19 8.83
N ASP A 21 -1.77 -7.48 7.57
CA ASP A 21 -0.46 -7.17 7.00
C ASP A 21 -0.50 -5.90 6.13
N VAL A 22 -0.70 -4.77 6.80
CA VAL A 22 -0.82 -3.46 6.16
C VAL A 22 0.42 -2.61 6.43
N VAL A 23 1.01 -2.10 5.35
CA VAL A 23 2.04 -1.07 5.38
C VAL A 23 1.41 0.24 5.81
N THR A 24 1.84 0.71 6.98
CA THR A 24 1.42 2.01 7.54
C THR A 24 2.55 3.04 7.50
N ASP A 25 3.78 2.62 7.20
CA ASP A 25 4.94 3.49 7.07
C ASP A 25 5.20 3.83 5.59
N PRO A 26 5.14 5.11 5.20
CA PRO A 26 5.51 5.53 3.85
C PRO A 26 6.94 5.12 3.50
N ASP A 27 7.86 5.06 4.45
CA ASP A 27 9.26 4.70 4.19
C ASP A 27 9.46 3.22 3.93
N GLU A 28 8.62 2.39 4.53
CA GLU A 28 8.52 0.98 4.20
C GLU A 28 7.95 0.80 2.79
N LEU A 29 6.88 1.53 2.45
CA LEU A 29 6.26 1.46 1.12
C LEU A 29 7.24 1.89 0.01
N LEU A 30 7.95 2.99 0.20
CA LEU A 30 8.91 3.48 -0.80
C LEU A 30 10.07 2.52 -1.03
N ARG A 31 10.56 1.86 0.03
CA ARG A 31 11.59 0.81 -0.06
C ARG A 31 11.07 -0.45 -0.73
N LEU A 32 9.84 -0.88 -0.42
CA LEU A 32 9.19 -2.02 -1.08
C LEU A 32 9.05 -1.80 -2.59
N LEU A 33 8.73 -0.56 -2.97
CA LEU A 33 8.62 -0.15 -4.37
C LEU A 33 9.96 0.23 -5.01
N ASN A 34 11.06 0.26 -4.24
CA ASN A 34 12.40 0.64 -4.68
C ASN A 34 12.46 2.04 -5.33
N ILE A 35 11.68 2.98 -4.77
CA ILE A 35 11.57 4.39 -5.21
C ILE A 35 11.86 5.37 -4.08
N ASP A 36 12.52 4.93 -3.02
CA ASP A 36 12.90 5.74 -1.87
C ASP A 36 13.90 6.86 -2.20
N ALA A 37 14.49 6.84 -3.41
CA ALA A 37 15.35 7.90 -3.91
C ALA A 37 14.60 9.14 -4.44
N ASP A 38 13.27 9.10 -4.60
CA ASP A 38 12.51 10.22 -5.14
C ASP A 38 12.18 11.28 -4.08
N GLU A 39 12.90 12.40 -4.10
CA GLU A 39 12.74 13.52 -3.16
C GLU A 39 11.30 14.07 -3.10
N LYS A 40 10.52 13.99 -4.18
CA LYS A 40 9.11 14.44 -4.19
C LYS A 40 8.23 13.51 -3.37
N LEU A 41 8.49 12.21 -3.42
CA LEU A 41 7.77 11.21 -2.63
C LEU A 41 8.17 11.29 -1.15
N LEU A 42 9.45 11.58 -0.88
CA LEU A 42 9.94 11.84 0.49
C LEU A 42 9.28 13.08 1.10
N ALA A 43 9.07 14.15 0.33
CA ALA A 43 8.33 15.33 0.80
C ALA A 43 6.88 14.98 1.20
N GLY A 44 6.28 14.00 0.50
CA GLY A 44 4.96 13.45 0.77
C GLY A 44 4.82 12.69 2.09
N ARG A 45 5.91 12.32 2.78
CA ARG A 45 5.87 11.67 4.12
C ARG A 45 5.03 12.45 5.14
N SER A 46 5.08 13.78 5.05
CA SER A 46 4.35 14.68 5.94
C SER A 46 2.82 14.57 5.78
N ALA A 47 2.35 14.15 4.61
CA ALA A 47 0.93 13.93 4.33
C ALA A 47 0.35 12.76 5.13
N LYS A 48 1.18 11.83 5.66
CA LYS A 48 0.74 10.78 6.60
C LYS A 48 -0.01 11.35 7.81
N LYS A 49 0.32 12.58 8.23
CA LYS A 49 -0.37 13.27 9.34
C LYS A 49 -1.80 13.67 8.97
N LEU A 50 -2.07 13.90 7.69
CA LEU A 50 -3.38 14.31 7.17
C LEU A 50 -4.18 13.10 6.66
N PHE A 51 -3.50 12.10 6.13
CA PHE A 51 -4.09 10.89 5.57
C PHE A 51 -3.32 9.66 6.04
N ALA A 52 -3.98 8.80 6.82
CA ALA A 52 -3.36 7.57 7.28
C ALA A 52 -3.07 6.63 6.10
N LEU A 53 -1.81 6.26 5.90
CA LEU A 53 -1.40 5.27 4.91
C LEU A 53 -1.81 3.87 5.37
N ARG A 54 -2.53 3.14 4.53
CA ARG A 54 -2.88 1.73 4.75
C ARG A 54 -2.85 0.99 3.43
N VAL A 55 -1.72 0.38 3.11
CA VAL A 55 -1.54 -0.42 1.90
C VAL A 55 -1.37 -1.89 2.28
N PRO A 56 -2.26 -2.81 1.87
CA PRO A 56 -2.04 -4.24 2.08
C PRO A 56 -0.82 -4.69 1.26
N ARG A 57 -0.01 -5.58 1.85
CA ARG A 57 1.15 -6.16 1.18
C ARG A 57 0.78 -7.10 0.03
#